data_AF-A0A7S4UQ50-F1
#
_entry.id   AF-A0A7S4UQ50-F1
#
_cell.length_a   1.000
_cell.length_b   1.000
_cell.length_c   1.000
_cell.angle_alpha   90.00
_cell.angle_beta   90.00
_cell.angle_gamma   90.00
#
_symmetry.space_group_name_H-M   'P 1'
#
loop_
_entity.id
_entity.type
_entity.pdbx_description
1 polymer ?
#
loop_
_entity_poly.entity_id
_entity_poly.type
_entity_poly.pdbx_seq_one_letter_code
_entity_poly.pdbx_strand_id
1 'polypeptide(L)'
;IALVVMACGMMTMTMVAAASSSSSSSSEDQTTSSPSPVKGKFVTCAGCKLNKLPNTKLFVKGASAADVAEIKSYENLEVEYVQGHVPELHIYKDDGSAEPSERISIGELGDDVGRLRDLLKEKGFRRKAE
;
A
#
# COMPACT_ATOMS: atom_id res chain seq x y z
N ILE A 1 -18.49 -60.78 -6.99
CA ILE A 1 -17.62 -59.86 -7.76
C ILE A 1 -17.95 -58.45 -7.30
N ALA A 2 -16.91 -57.73 -6.86
CA ALA A 2 -16.78 -56.30 -6.53
C ALA A 2 -17.78 -55.69 -5.51
N LEU A 3 -17.34 -55.20 -4.33
CA LEU A 3 -16.62 -53.93 -4.06
C LEU A 3 -17.38 -52.71 -4.64
N VAL A 4 -17.62 -51.58 -3.95
CA VAL A 4 -17.18 -51.08 -2.64
C VAL A 4 -18.02 -49.81 -2.33
N VAL A 5 -18.49 -49.70 -1.07
CA VAL A 5 -18.42 -48.50 -0.18
C VAL A 5 -19.30 -47.28 -0.52
N MET A 6 -20.32 -46.96 0.30
CA MET A 6 -20.28 -46.19 1.58
C MET A 6 -20.28 -44.68 1.29
N ALA A 7 -21.04 -43.80 1.93
CA ALA A 7 -22.16 -43.85 2.84
C ALA A 7 -22.67 -42.40 2.96
N CYS A 8 -23.89 -42.26 3.50
CA CYS A 8 -24.37 -41.23 4.44
C CYS A 8 -23.80 -39.80 4.35
N GLY A 9 -24.58 -38.74 4.36
CA GLY A 9 -25.95 -38.54 4.84
C GLY A 9 -26.24 -37.03 4.75
N MET A 10 -27.51 -36.65 4.66
CA MET A 10 -28.24 -35.90 5.73
C MET A 10 -27.57 -34.56 6.08
N MET A 11 -28.22 -33.39 6.09
CA MET A 11 -29.64 -33.07 6.19
C MET A 11 -29.73 -31.53 6.03
N THR A 12 -30.81 -31.05 5.44
CA THR A 12 -31.25 -29.64 5.50
C THR A 12 -31.83 -29.29 6.87
N MET A 13 -31.52 -28.14 7.47
CA MET A 13 -32.38 -27.38 8.44
C MET A 13 -31.71 -26.03 8.84
N THR A 14 -32.26 -24.87 8.44
CA THR A 14 -33.16 -23.91 9.16
C THR A 14 -32.53 -22.97 10.21
N MET A 15 -32.39 -21.69 9.80
CA MET A 15 -32.73 -20.37 10.41
C MET A 15 -32.71 -20.07 11.95
N VAL A 16 -31.96 -18.98 12.26
CA VAL A 16 -32.29 -17.72 13.02
C VAL A 16 -32.10 -17.56 14.55
N ALA A 17 -31.45 -16.41 14.88
CA ALA A 17 -31.63 -15.45 16.00
C ALA A 17 -30.84 -15.55 17.34
N ALA A 18 -30.03 -14.49 17.56
CA ALA A 18 -29.89 -13.63 18.75
C ALA A 18 -28.68 -13.78 19.72
N ALA A 19 -28.10 -12.59 19.99
CA ALA A 19 -27.37 -12.13 21.19
C ALA A 19 -25.87 -12.46 21.41
N SER A 20 -25.07 -11.41 21.17
CA SER A 20 -23.98 -10.90 22.03
C SER A 20 -22.66 -11.65 22.20
N SER A 21 -21.58 -10.86 22.03
CA SER A 21 -20.20 -11.01 22.56
C SER A 21 -19.15 -11.62 21.62
N SER A 22 -18.37 -10.71 21.05
CA SER A 22 -16.99 -10.81 20.54
C SER A 22 -16.08 -11.92 21.09
N SER A 23 -15.27 -12.54 20.23
CA SER A 23 -13.79 -12.36 20.21
C SER A 23 -13.09 -13.23 19.16
N SER A 24 -12.17 -12.59 18.44
CA SER A 24 -11.30 -13.03 17.36
C SER A 24 -10.21 -14.02 17.79
N SER A 25 -9.68 -14.79 16.84
CA SER A 25 -8.27 -15.26 16.84
C SER A 25 -7.90 -15.79 15.44
N SER A 26 -7.31 -14.93 14.62
CA SER A 26 -6.46 -15.34 13.50
C SER A 26 -5.19 -14.53 13.63
N SER A 27 -4.09 -15.25 13.82
CA SER A 27 -2.79 -14.74 14.19
C SER A 27 -2.13 -14.06 13.01
N GLU A 28 -2.42 -12.77 12.84
CA GLU A 28 -1.54 -11.84 12.14
C GLU A 28 -0.82 -11.06 13.24
N ASP A 29 0.49 -11.27 13.35
CA ASP A 29 1.36 -10.54 14.26
C ASP A 29 1.42 -9.07 13.81
N GLN A 30 0.40 -8.30 14.20
CA GLN A 30 0.42 -6.85 14.23
C GLN A 30 1.31 -6.45 15.41
N THR A 31 2.63 -6.47 15.20
CA THR A 31 3.55 -5.68 16.01
C THR A 31 3.27 -4.20 15.75
N THR A 32 2.25 -3.68 16.45
CA THR A 32 2.07 -2.25 16.72
C THR A 32 3.10 -1.86 17.76
N SER A 33 4.34 -1.70 17.33
CA SER A 33 5.41 -1.10 18.12
C SER A 33 5.78 0.18 17.40
N SER A 34 5.31 1.32 17.91
CA SER A 34 5.78 2.69 17.60
C SER A 34 6.52 2.80 16.26
N PRO A 35 5.88 3.23 15.16
CA PRO A 35 6.50 3.17 13.85
C PRO A 35 7.79 3.98 13.91
N SER A 36 8.92 3.28 13.78
CA SER A 36 10.19 3.93 13.46
C SER A 36 9.97 4.81 12.24
N PRO A 37 10.62 5.97 12.14
CA PRO A 37 10.41 6.90 11.03
C PRO A 37 10.77 6.19 9.73
N VAL A 38 9.75 5.76 8.99
CA VAL A 38 9.92 5.06 7.72
C VAL A 38 10.38 6.09 6.70
N LYS A 39 11.56 5.86 6.12
CA LYS A 39 12.12 6.70 5.06
C LYS A 39 11.70 6.13 3.72
N GLY A 40 11.38 7.00 2.78
CA GLY A 40 10.88 6.61 1.48
C GLY A 40 11.40 7.50 0.37
N LYS A 41 11.60 6.92 -0.81
CA LYS A 41 11.86 7.64 -2.05
C LYS A 41 10.89 7.19 -3.11
N PHE A 42 10.23 8.15 -3.74
CA PHE A 42 9.41 7.93 -4.91
C PHE A 42 10.28 8.13 -6.15
N VAL A 43 10.64 7.04 -6.82
CA VAL A 43 11.55 7.06 -7.97
C VAL A 43 10.74 6.98 -9.25
N THR A 44 10.89 7.95 -10.15
CA THR A 44 10.09 7.99 -11.38
C THR A 44 10.70 8.81 -12.50
N CYS A 45 10.42 8.47 -13.77
CA CYS A 45 10.74 9.37 -14.88
C CYS A 45 9.79 10.59 -14.88
N ALA A 46 10.37 11.80 -14.87
CA ALA A 46 9.63 13.06 -14.85
C ALA A 46 8.64 13.29 -16.01
N GLY A 47 8.82 12.60 -17.15
CA GLY A 47 8.04 12.84 -18.38
C GLY A 47 7.60 11.60 -19.16
N CYS A 48 8.02 10.40 -18.79
CA CYS A 48 7.78 9.19 -19.57
C CYS A 48 6.47 8.50 -19.14
N LYS A 49 6.51 7.82 -17.98
CA LYS A 49 5.42 6.96 -17.51
C LYS A 49 4.35 7.73 -16.75
N LEU A 50 4.71 8.82 -16.08
CA LEU A 50 3.76 9.69 -15.37
C LEU A 50 2.72 10.35 -16.30
N ASN A 51 3.00 10.51 -17.60
CA ASN A 51 1.99 11.07 -18.52
C ASN A 51 0.80 10.13 -18.75
N LYS A 52 0.94 8.82 -18.47
CA LYS A 52 -0.17 7.86 -18.52
C LYS A 52 -0.99 7.82 -17.23
N LEU A 53 -0.50 8.46 -16.17
CA LEU A 53 -1.07 8.48 -14.83
C LEU A 53 -1.25 9.95 -14.39
N PRO A 54 -2.25 10.67 -14.94
CA PRO A 54 -2.41 12.09 -14.70
C PRO A 54 -2.65 12.43 -13.22
N ASN A 55 -3.44 11.66 -12.48
CA ASN A 55 -3.70 11.92 -11.06
C ASN A 55 -2.46 11.66 -10.21
N THR A 56 -1.75 10.55 -10.45
CA THR A 56 -0.47 10.24 -9.77
C THR A 56 0.59 11.29 -10.12
N LYS A 57 0.60 11.80 -11.36
CA LYS A 57 1.47 12.92 -11.75
C LYS A 57 1.15 14.19 -10.98
N LEU A 58 -0.12 14.54 -10.80
CA LEU A 58 -0.52 15.70 -9.99
C LEU A 58 -0.11 15.53 -8.53
N PHE A 59 -0.26 14.32 -7.98
CA PHE A 59 0.18 13.99 -6.62
C PHE A 59 1.70 14.18 -6.45
N VAL A 60 2.50 13.73 -7.43
CA VAL A 60 3.98 13.74 -7.36
C VAL A 60 4.60 15.08 -7.77
N LYS A 61 4.05 15.75 -8.80
CA LYS A 61 4.63 16.95 -9.42
C LYS A 61 3.85 18.24 -9.15
N GLY A 62 2.60 18.16 -8.70
CA GLY A 62 1.69 19.30 -8.67
C GLY A 62 1.04 19.57 -10.04
N ALA A 63 0.02 20.42 -10.07
CA ALA A 63 -0.69 20.82 -11.29
C ALA A 63 0.13 21.80 -12.14
N SER A 64 0.88 22.67 -11.47
CA SER A 64 1.79 23.64 -12.07
C SER A 64 3.12 23.66 -11.32
N ALA A 65 4.16 24.24 -11.94
CA ALA A 65 5.45 24.46 -11.28
C ALA A 65 5.34 25.36 -10.02
N ALA A 66 4.25 26.14 -9.91
CA ALA A 66 3.93 26.94 -8.74
C ALA A 66 3.25 26.14 -7.61
N ASP A 67 2.68 24.96 -7.91
CA ASP A 67 1.96 24.17 -6.92
C ASP A 67 2.91 23.28 -6.13
N VAL A 68 2.70 23.23 -4.82
CA VAL A 68 3.38 22.26 -3.96
C VAL A 68 2.73 20.90 -4.19
N ALA A 69 3.49 19.98 -4.78
CA ALA A 69 3.06 18.61 -4.95
C ALA A 69 2.68 17.97 -3.62
N GLU A 70 1.56 17.24 -3.58
CA GLU A 70 1.04 16.67 -2.35
C GLU A 70 2.01 15.69 -1.69
N ILE A 71 2.80 14.97 -2.50
CA ILE A 71 3.84 14.06 -2.01
C ILE A 71 4.86 14.76 -1.08
N LYS A 72 5.12 16.06 -1.28
CA LYS A 72 6.04 16.85 -0.43
C LYS A 72 5.47 17.15 0.95
N SER A 73 4.15 17.02 1.11
CA SER A 73 3.47 17.12 2.40
C SER A 73 3.71 15.90 3.27
N TYR A 74 4.29 14.81 2.77
CA TYR A 74 4.64 13.65 3.59
C TYR A 74 6.02 13.83 4.25
N GLU A 75 6.14 13.35 5.48
CA GLU A 75 7.39 13.28 6.23
C GLU A 75 8.24 12.10 5.73
N ASN A 76 9.56 12.31 5.70
CA ASN A 76 10.53 11.28 5.31
C ASN A 76 10.28 10.65 3.92
N LEU A 77 9.52 11.32 3.06
CA LEU A 77 9.26 10.90 1.69
C LEU A 77 9.86 11.92 0.71
N GLU A 78 10.80 11.46 -0.10
CA GLU A 78 11.44 12.26 -1.14
C GLU A 78 11.00 11.80 -2.52
N VAL A 79 11.23 12.63 -3.54
CA VAL A 79 10.96 12.29 -4.94
C VAL A 79 12.25 12.36 -5.72
N GLU A 80 12.60 11.27 -6.38
CA GLU A 80 13.78 11.16 -7.22
C GLU A 80 13.37 10.96 -8.68
N TYR A 81 13.91 11.81 -9.55
CA TYR A 81 13.58 11.76 -10.97
C TYR A 81 14.68 11.05 -11.76
N VAL A 82 14.44 9.79 -12.11
CA VAL A 82 15.37 8.97 -12.89
C VAL A 82 14.81 8.75 -14.30
N GLN A 83 15.59 9.10 -15.32
CA GLN A 83 15.15 9.00 -16.71
C GLN A 83 14.86 7.54 -17.10
N GLY A 84 13.72 7.32 -17.77
CA GLY A 84 13.28 5.98 -18.19
C GLY A 84 12.77 5.06 -17.07
N HIS A 85 12.90 5.46 -15.80
CA HIS A 85 12.50 4.63 -14.67
C HIS A 85 10.98 4.50 -14.55
N VAL A 86 10.54 3.31 -14.14
CA VAL A 86 9.15 3.06 -13.75
C VAL A 86 8.81 3.79 -12.46
N PRO A 87 7.57 4.26 -12.26
CA PRO A 87 7.18 4.85 -10.99
C PRO A 87 7.15 3.77 -9.90
N GLU A 88 8.07 3.87 -8.95
CA GLU A 88 8.22 2.97 -7.82
C GLU A 88 8.34 3.74 -6.51
N LEU A 89 7.79 3.15 -5.45
CA LEU A 89 8.01 3.60 -4.08
C LEU A 89 9.05 2.69 -3.42
N HIS A 90 10.16 3.29 -3.03
CA HIS A 90 11.28 2.63 -2.34
C HIS A 90 11.19 2.95 -0.87
N ILE A 91 11.11 1.92 -0.02
CA ILE A 91 10.94 2.07 1.43
C ILE A 91 12.22 1.58 2.11
N TYR A 92 12.84 2.46 2.87
CA TYR A 92 14.08 2.22 3.60
C TYR A 92 13.76 2.00 5.08
N LYS A 93 14.36 0.94 5.65
CA LYS A 93 14.36 0.72 7.09
C LYS A 93 15.41 1.62 7.73
N ASP A 94 15.24 1.90 9.02
CA ASP A 94 16.21 2.70 9.79
C ASP A 94 17.38 1.84 10.30
N ASP A 95 17.76 0.80 9.55
CA ASP A 95 18.88 -0.10 9.82
C ASP A 95 20.21 0.41 9.24
N GLY A 96 20.19 1.59 8.59
CA GLY A 96 21.35 2.17 7.93
C GLY A 96 21.69 1.52 6.58
N SER A 97 20.80 0.65 6.06
CA SER A 97 20.98 0.04 4.74
C SER A 97 20.82 1.07 3.62
N ALA A 98 21.72 1.01 2.65
CA ALA A 98 21.63 1.82 1.42
C ALA A 98 20.58 1.27 0.44
N GLU A 99 20.18 0.02 0.61
CA GLU A 99 19.20 -0.64 -0.25
C GLU A 99 17.78 -0.51 0.33
N PRO A 100 16.76 -0.24 -0.50
CA PRO A 100 15.38 -0.20 -0.02
C PRO A 100 14.93 -1.60 0.38
N SER A 101 14.38 -1.69 1.58
CA SER A 101 13.82 -2.93 2.14
C SER A 101 12.59 -3.43 1.36
N GLU A 102 11.85 -2.52 0.74
CA GLU A 102 10.68 -2.83 -0.06
C GLU A 102 10.61 -1.88 -1.26
N ARG A 103 10.26 -2.42 -2.43
CA ARG A 103 10.04 -1.67 -3.67
C ARG A 103 8.65 -1.99 -4.17
N ILE A 104 7.81 -0.97 -4.32
CA ILE A 104 6.41 -1.11 -4.72
C ILE A 104 6.19 -0.42 -6.05
N SER A 105 5.78 -1.19 -7.06
CA SER A 105 5.47 -0.69 -8.40
C SER A 105 4.16 0.08 -8.42
N ILE A 106 4.22 1.40 -8.51
CA ILE A 106 3.02 2.25 -8.59
C ILE A 106 2.31 2.11 -9.94
N GLY A 107 3.04 1.66 -10.97
CA GLY A 107 2.46 1.36 -12.27
C GLY A 107 1.37 0.29 -12.23
N GLU A 108 1.42 -0.65 -11.28
CA GLU A 108 0.40 -1.70 -11.10
C GLU A 108 -0.81 -1.20 -10.31
N LEU A 109 -0.61 -0.23 -9.41
CA LEU A 109 -1.68 0.43 -8.68
C LEU A 109 -2.55 1.32 -9.58
N GLY A 110 -1.95 1.81 -10.67
CA GLY A 110 -2.61 2.66 -11.65
C GLY A 110 -2.69 4.12 -11.22
N ASP A 111 -3.74 4.81 -11.69
CA ASP A 111 -3.94 6.25 -11.46
C ASP A 111 -4.87 6.54 -10.26
N ASP A 112 -4.96 5.58 -9.33
CA ASP A 112 -5.77 5.68 -8.12
C ASP A 112 -4.95 6.30 -6.97
N VAL A 113 -5.09 7.61 -6.81
CA VAL A 113 -4.41 8.36 -5.75
C VAL A 113 -4.93 8.00 -4.36
N GLY A 114 -6.21 7.61 -4.22
CA GLY A 114 -6.77 7.17 -2.94
C GLY A 114 -6.03 5.95 -2.42
N ARG A 115 -5.87 4.94 -3.30
CA ARG A 115 -5.11 3.73 -2.98
C ARG A 115 -3.64 4.01 -2.68
N LEU A 116 -3.02 4.96 -3.38
CA LEU A 116 -1.64 5.39 -3.08
C LEU A 116 -1.52 6.02 -1.69
N ARG A 117 -2.48 6.87 -1.29
CA ARG A 117 -2.50 7.47 0.04
C ARG A 117 -2.69 6.43 1.14
N ASP A 118 -3.59 5.48 0.92
CA ASP A 118 -3.82 4.37 1.85
C ASP A 118 -2.57 3.52 2.00
N LEU A 119 -1.88 3.23 0.90
CA LEU A 119 -0.61 2.51 0.91
C LEU A 119 0.47 3.28 1.67
N LEU A 120 0.60 4.59 1.44
CA LEU A 120 1.53 5.42 2.20
C LEU A 120 1.21 5.40 3.71
N LYS A 121 -0.07 5.46 4.07
CA LYS A 121 -0.53 5.40 5.46
C LYS A 121 -0.27 4.03 6.09
N GLU A 122 -0.55 2.95 5.37
CA GLU A 122 -0.30 1.56 5.77
C GLU A 122 1.19 1.31 6.02
N LYS A 123 2.04 1.88 5.16
CA LYS A 123 3.51 1.82 5.31
C LYS A 123 4.06 2.76 6.37
N GLY A 124 3.23 3.57 7.01
CA GLY A 124 3.63 4.42 8.14
C GLY A 124 4.14 5.81 7.75
N PHE A 125 3.98 6.24 6.49
CA PHE A 125 4.28 7.62 6.09
C PHE A 125 3.23 8.58 6.66
N ARG A 126 3.71 9.59 7.40
CA ARG A 126 2.86 10.63 8.00
C ARG A 126 2.87 11.88 7.12
N ARG A 127 1.82 12.69 7.21
CA ARG A 127 1.80 14.02 6.62
C ARG A 127 2.34 15.03 7.63
N LYS A 128 3.12 16.00 7.16
CA LYS A 128 3.68 17.14 7.93
C LYS A 128 2.61 18.07 8.53
N ALA A 129 1.37 17.93 8.10
CA ALA A 129 0.23 18.69 8.59
C ALA A 129 -0.70 17.72 9.33
N GLU A 130 -0.40 17.52 10.61
CA GLU A 130 -1.39 17.22 11.65
C GLU A 130 -1.13 18.19 12.81
#